data_AF-A0A970KLE1-F1
#
_entry.id   AF-A0A970KLE1-F1
#
_cell.length_a   1.000
_cell.length_b   1.000
_cell.length_c   1.000
_cell.angle_alpha   90.00
_cell.angle_beta   90.00
_cell.angle_gamma   90.00
#
_symmetry.space_group_name_H-M   'P 1'
#
loop_
_entity.id
_entity.type
_entity.pdbx_description
1 polymer ?
#
loop_
_entity_poly.entity_id
_entity_poly.type
_entity_poly.pdbx_seq_one_letter_code
_entity_poly.pdbx_strand_id
1 'polypeptide(L)' 'MRIRTIRETAKILKEMDPETRITENTLRKLITEGNLPHRTVGKTYLLDVDTIIDFFKCREVQA' A
#
# COMPACT_ATOMS: atom_id res chain seq x y z
N MET A 1 -4.88 8.92 -8.59
CA MET A 1 -3.42 9.02 -8.36
C MET A 1 -3.15 9.90 -7.15
N ARG A 2 -3.29 9.29 -5.97
CA ARG A 2 -2.93 9.90 -4.68
C ARG A 2 -1.61 9.30 -4.24
N ILE A 3 -0.51 9.96 -4.63
CA ILE A 3 0.82 9.56 -4.17
C ILE A 3 1.00 10.01 -2.72
N ARG A 4 1.28 9.04 -1.84
CA ARG A 4 1.52 9.23 -0.42
C ARG A 4 2.70 8.43 0.06
N THR A 5 3.14 8.74 1.26
CA THR A 5 4.19 7.96 1.92
C THR A 5 3.62 6.64 2.44
N ILE A 6 4.51 5.68 2.76
CA ILE A 6 4.17 4.41 3.39
C ILE A 6 3.31 4.61 4.65
N ARG A 7 3.64 5.63 5.45
CA ARG A 7 2.92 5.98 6.69
C ARG A 7 1.48 6.38 6.44
N GLU A 8 1.28 7.34 5.54
CA GLU A 8 -0.07 7.80 5.19
C GLU A 8 -0.89 6.70 4.53
N THR A 9 -0.29 5.90 3.66
CA THR A 9 -0.97 4.78 3.00
C THR A 9 -1.48 3.76 4.02
N ALA A 10 -0.62 3.36 4.98
CA ALA A 10 -1.01 2.45 6.06
C ALA A 10 -2.14 3.04 6.93
N LYS A 11 -2.08 4.35 7.21
CA LYS A 11 -3.11 5.04 7.97
C LYS A 11 -4.45 5.04 7.24
N ILE A 12 -4.46 5.40 5.95
CA ILE A 12 -5.67 5.43 5.12
C ILE A 12 -6.28 4.03 5.00
N LEU A 13 -5.46 3.00 4.78
CA LEU A 13 -5.93 1.61 4.72
C LEU A 13 -6.60 1.20 6.03
N LYS A 14 -6.00 1.56 7.17
CA LYS A 14 -6.57 1.27 8.49
C LYS A 14 -7.83 2.08 8.81
N GLU A 15 -7.95 3.29 8.29
CA GLU A 15 -9.16 4.12 8.41
C GLU A 15 -10.30 3.60 7.52
N MET A 16 -10.00 3.08 6.33
CA MET A 16 -11.00 2.48 5.45
C MET A 16 -11.42 1.09 5.91
N ASP A 17 -10.47 0.28 6.38
CA ASP A 17 -10.70 -1.07 6.85
C ASP A 17 -9.91 -1.32 8.15
N PRO A 18 -10.54 -1.18 9.32
CA PRO A 18 -9.87 -1.33 10.61
C PRO A 18 -9.45 -2.78 10.90
N GLU A 19 -10.00 -3.77 10.21
CA GLU A 19 -9.60 -5.18 10.30
C GLU A 19 -8.35 -5.48 9.45
N THR A 20 -7.94 -4.54 8.59
CA THR A 20 -6.81 -4.72 7.71
C THR A 20 -5.51 -4.87 8.52
N ARG A 21 -4.81 -5.99 8.30
CA ARG A 21 -3.49 -6.27 8.92
C ARG A 21 -2.35 -5.57 8.17
N ILE A 22 -2.67 -4.63 7.27
CA ILE A 22 -1.69 -3.88 6.51
C ILE A 22 -1.11 -2.77 7.38
N THR A 23 0.13 -2.95 7.82
CA THR A 23 0.92 -1.97 8.55
C THR A 23 2.07 -1.46 7.69
N GLU A 24 2.78 -0.42 8.14
CA GLU A 24 3.99 0.06 7.45
C GLU A 24 5.02 -1.05 7.21
N ASN A 25 5.15 -1.99 8.15
CA ASN A 25 6.02 -3.15 8.00
C ASN A 25 5.52 -4.09 6.91
N THR A 26 4.22 -4.34 6.84
CA THR A 26 3.60 -5.15 5.77
C THR A 26 3.86 -4.50 4.41
N LEU A 27 3.67 -3.18 4.29
CA LEU A 27 3.95 -2.44 3.06
C LEU A 27 5.44 -2.53 2.67
N ARG A 28 6.36 -2.33 3.62
CA ARG A 28 7.81 -2.49 3.36
C ARG A 28 8.13 -3.91 2.88
N LYS A 29 7.55 -4.93 3.51
CA LYS A 29 7.77 -6.32 3.14
C LYS A 29 7.28 -6.60 1.72
N LEU A 30 6.09 -6.13 1.38
CA LEU A 30 5.50 -6.25 0.05
C LEU A 30 6.29 -5.51 -1.04
N ILE A 31 6.88 -4.35 -0.71
CA ILE A 31 7.81 -3.63 -1.61
C ILE A 31 9.06 -4.48 -1.85
N THR A 32 9.66 -5.03 -0.78
CA THR A 32 10.85 -5.90 -0.88
C THR A 32 10.55 -7.19 -1.65
N GLU A 33 9.36 -7.77 -1.48
CA GLU A 33 8.91 -8.94 -2.23
C GLU A 33 8.59 -8.62 -3.71
N GLY A 34 8.56 -7.34 -4.11
CA GLY A 34 8.23 -6.92 -5.47
C GLY A 34 6.75 -7.07 -5.85
N ASN A 35 5.90 -7.39 -4.88
CA ASN A 35 4.47 -7.62 -5.07
C ASN A 35 3.64 -6.34 -5.05
N LEU A 36 4.25 -5.19 -4.76
CA LEU A 36 3.52 -3.95 -4.52
C LEU A 36 4.10 -2.79 -5.34
N PRO A 37 3.25 -2.14 -6.15
CA PRO A 37 3.70 -1.07 -7.04
C PRO A 37 4.12 0.13 -6.22
N HIS A 38 5.39 0.52 -6.36
CA HIS A 38 5.99 1.64 -5.66
C HIS A 38 6.75 2.53 -6.63
N ARG A 39 6.87 3.81 -6.28
CA ARG A 39 7.69 4.80 -6.98
C ARG A 39 8.76 5.30 -6.03
N THR A 40 10.00 5.33 -6.46
CA THR A 40 11.09 5.99 -5.74
C THR A 40 11.34 7.35 -6.34
N VAL A 41 11.37 8.38 -5.50
CA VAL A 41 11.79 9.74 -5.89
C VAL A 41 12.93 10.14 -4.96
N GLY A 42 14.15 10.11 -5.49
CA GLY A 42 15.37 10.32 -4.71
C GLY A 42 15.58 9.21 -3.67
N LYS A 43 15.52 9.56 -2.38
CA LYS A 43 15.64 8.62 -1.24
C LYS A 43 14.30 8.22 -0.63
N THR A 44 13.19 8.72 -1.16
CA THR A 44 11.85 8.52 -0.57
C THR A 44 11.04 7.52 -1.38
N TYR A 45 10.41 6.59 -0.67
CA TYR A 45 9.43 5.66 -1.21
C TYR A 45 8.05 6.31 -1.21
N LEU A 46 7.50 6.44 -2.41
CA LEU A 46 6.20 6.98 -2.68
C LEU A 46 5.30 5.85 -3.19
N LEU A 47 4.12 5.75 -2.59
CA LEU A 47 3.12 4.74 -2.88
C LEU A 47 1.90 5.44 -3.43
N ASP A 48 1.33 4.90 -4.50
CA ASP A 48 0.07 5.41 -5.02
C ASP A 48 -1.09 4.68 -4.32
N VAL A 49 -1.77 5.39 -3.43
CA VAL A 49 -2.82 4.81 -2.57
C VAL A 49 -3.96 4.24 -3.42
N ASP A 50 -4.32 4.91 -4.52
CA ASP A 50 -5.33 4.41 -5.48
C ASP A 50 -4.94 3.03 -6.01
N THR A 51 -3.71 2.90 -6.52
CA THR A 51 -3.19 1.64 -7.06
C THR A 51 -3.14 0.55 -5.99
N ILE A 52 -2.82 0.90 -4.75
CA ILE A 52 -2.78 -0.04 -3.62
C ILE A 52 -4.18 -0.53 -3.28
N ILE A 53 -5.14 0.38 -3.17
CA ILE A 53 -6.54 0.04 -2.90
C ILE A 53 -7.07 -0.85 -4.02
N ASP A 54 -6.80 -0.49 -5.27
CA ASP A 54 -7.20 -1.26 -6.44
C ASP A 54 -6.57 -2.65 -6.44
N PHE A 55 -5.27 -2.75 -6.11
CA PHE A 55 -4.55 -4.01 -5.99
C PHE A 55 -5.16 -4.92 -4.93
N PHE A 56 -5.50 -4.38 -3.75
CA PHE A 56 -6.15 -5.16 -2.69
C PHE A 56 -7.58 -5.57 -3.06
N LYS A 57 -8.37 -4.65 -3.63
CA LYS A 57 -9.72 -4.96 -4.14
C LYS A 57 -9.71 -6.06 -5.21
N CYS A 58 -8.75 -6.01 -6.12
CA CYS A 58 -8.61 -6.96 -7.22
C CYS A 58 -8.10 -8.34 -6.72
N ARG A 59 -7.44 -8.39 -5.56
CA ARG A 59 -6.91 -9.64 -4.98
C ARG A 59 -7.91 -10.37 -4.07
N GLU A 60 -8.92 -9.68 -3.53
CA GLU A 60 -10.03 -10.31 -2.81
C GLU A 60 -10.97 -11.15 -3.70
N VAL A 61 -10.80 -11.12 -5.02
CA VAL A 61 -11.63 -11.89 -5.97
C VAL A 61 -11.13 -13.34 -6.21
N GLN A 62 -10.15 -13.81 -5.42
CA GLN A 62 -9.77 -15.23 -5.38
C GLN A 62 -9.97 -15.78 -3.96
N ALA A 63 -11.22 -15.82 -3.51
CA ALA A 63 -11.66 -16.66 -2.40
C ALA A 63 -12.35 -17.91 -2.96
#